data_AF-A0A0D2AAH4-F1
#
_entry.id   AF-A0A0D2AAH4-F1
#
_cell.length_a   1.000
_cell.length_b   1.000
_cell.length_c   1.000
_cell.angle_alpha   90.00
_cell.angle_beta   90.00
_cell.angle_gamma   90.00
#
_symmetry.space_group_name_H-M   'P 1'
#
loop_
_entity.id
_entity.type
_entity.pdbx_description
1 polymer ?
#
loop_
_entity_poly.entity_id
_entity_poly.type
_entity_poly.pdbx_seq_one_letter_code
_entity_poly.pdbx_strand_id
1 'polypeptide(L)'
;MGLGPDHGVLGITFKAARALEAASMIAIIGITANFISEMVSAGATPPPVLIGTLSIVCVAVLYCAITVILYFDQILPFIISAGLDALFLIALVVISVIVGKPLSYLNCQVLDDMSNATSSAYDFTSALGNSLNKNGSVDYSQWIGTSKSTCLQMKSIWGLSIALCILFTFSAVSAICLWKRTKQPAADKIDA
;
A
#
# COMPACT_ATOMS: atom_id res chain seq x y z
N MET A 1 13.49 -16.49 24.33
CA MET A 1 13.32 -15.20 23.63
C MET A 1 14.70 -14.68 23.24
N GLY A 2 15.24 -15.15 22.13
CA GLY A 2 16.44 -14.59 21.51
C GLY A 2 16.06 -14.14 20.11
N LEU A 3 15.67 -12.87 19.97
CA LEU A 3 15.34 -12.26 18.68
C LEU A 3 16.67 -11.97 17.96
N GLY A 4 17.09 -12.82 17.03
CA GLY A 4 18.35 -12.60 16.29
C GLY A 4 18.31 -11.38 15.36
N PRO A 5 19.37 -11.13 14.58
CA PRO A 5 20.82 -11.27 14.82
C PRO A 5 21.50 -9.88 14.95
N ASP A 6 22.82 -9.86 15.21
CA ASP A 6 23.71 -8.74 15.56
C ASP A 6 23.82 -7.54 14.56
N HIS A 7 22.70 -7.01 14.05
CA HIS A 7 22.67 -5.82 13.16
C HIS A 7 22.38 -4.51 13.90
N GLY A 8 22.37 -4.54 15.24
CA GLY A 8 22.06 -3.39 16.09
C GLY A 8 20.70 -2.75 15.77
N VAL A 9 20.57 -1.45 16.08
CA VAL A 9 19.33 -0.67 15.86
C VAL A 9 18.87 -0.70 14.39
N LEU A 10 19.79 -0.75 13.44
CA LEU A 10 19.50 -0.75 12.00
C LEU A 10 18.77 -2.01 11.53
N GLY A 11 19.09 -3.16 12.08
CA GLY A 11 18.37 -4.40 11.78
C GLY A 11 16.96 -4.44 12.37
N ILE A 12 16.79 -3.87 13.56
CA ILE A 12 15.49 -3.75 14.22
C ILE A 12 14.58 -2.80 13.44
N THR A 13 15.11 -1.64 13.02
CA THR A 13 14.34 -0.66 12.23
C THR A 13 13.96 -1.22 10.86
N PHE A 14 14.85 -1.98 10.19
CA PHE A 14 14.51 -2.66 8.93
C PHE A 14 13.35 -3.65 9.11
N LYS A 15 13.40 -4.50 10.14
CA LYS A 15 12.29 -5.44 10.44
C LYS A 15 10.99 -4.72 10.78
N ALA A 16 11.07 -3.64 11.57
CA ALA A 16 9.90 -2.86 11.94
C ALA A 16 9.27 -2.19 10.71
N ALA A 17 10.09 -1.65 9.80
CA ALA A 17 9.63 -1.10 8.53
C ALA A 17 8.90 -2.16 7.69
N ARG A 18 9.48 -3.37 7.55
CA ARG A 18 8.83 -4.49 6.85
C ARG A 18 7.50 -4.90 7.44
N ALA A 19 7.40 -4.94 8.77
CA ALA A 19 6.16 -5.27 9.45
C ALA A 19 5.08 -4.20 9.19
N LEU A 20 5.45 -2.92 9.23
CA LEU A 20 4.52 -1.81 8.98
C LEU A 20 4.12 -1.71 7.50
N GLU A 21 5.04 -1.99 6.58
CA GLU A 21 4.76 -2.16 5.15
C GLU A 21 3.72 -3.27 4.93
N ALA A 22 3.96 -4.46 5.48
CA ALA A 22 3.04 -5.59 5.35
C ALA A 22 1.66 -5.29 5.93
N ALA A 23 1.60 -4.71 7.14
CA ALA A 23 0.33 -4.35 7.78
C ALA A 23 -0.48 -3.33 6.94
N SER A 24 0.18 -2.30 6.42
CA SER A 24 -0.46 -1.27 5.59
C SER A 24 -0.98 -1.86 4.27
N MET A 25 -0.21 -2.75 3.65
CA MET A 25 -0.63 -3.45 2.43
C MET A 25 -1.82 -4.40 2.66
N ILE A 26 -1.84 -5.13 3.77
CA ILE A 26 -2.98 -5.99 4.15
C ILE A 26 -4.26 -5.14 4.31
N ALA A 27 -4.15 -3.96 4.93
CA ALA A 27 -5.28 -3.04 5.02
C ALA A 27 -5.76 -2.57 3.64
N ILE A 28 -4.85 -2.20 2.73
CA ILE A 28 -5.22 -1.84 1.34
C ILE A 28 -5.90 -3.01 0.63
N ILE A 29 -5.39 -4.23 0.78
CA ILE A 29 -6.00 -5.45 0.21
C ILE A 29 -7.42 -5.62 0.73
N GLY A 30 -7.63 -5.52 2.05
CA GLY A 30 -8.95 -5.70 2.67
C GLY A 30 -9.99 -4.71 2.14
N ILE A 31 -9.65 -3.42 2.13
CA ILE A 31 -10.56 -2.36 1.63
C ILE A 31 -10.84 -2.56 0.14
N THR A 32 -9.79 -2.80 -0.66
CA THR A 32 -9.91 -2.93 -2.12
C THR A 32 -10.68 -4.20 -2.52
N ALA A 33 -10.42 -5.32 -1.86
CA ALA A 33 -11.13 -6.58 -2.10
C ALA A 33 -12.62 -6.48 -1.75
N ASN A 34 -12.95 -5.77 -0.66
CA ASN A 34 -14.35 -5.53 -0.30
C ASN A 34 -15.07 -4.72 -1.39
N PHE A 35 -14.46 -3.64 -1.89
CA PHE A 35 -15.04 -2.88 -3.00
C PHE A 35 -15.24 -3.71 -4.27
N ILE A 36 -14.27 -4.54 -4.63
CA ILE A 36 -14.38 -5.41 -5.79
C ILE A 36 -15.51 -6.43 -5.60
N SER A 37 -15.62 -7.03 -4.42
CA SER A 37 -16.69 -7.98 -4.10
C SER A 37 -18.07 -7.35 -4.18
N GLU A 38 -18.23 -6.13 -3.63
CA GLU A 38 -19.50 -5.40 -3.69
C GLU A 38 -19.88 -5.00 -5.12
N MET A 39 -18.91 -4.52 -5.92
CA MET A 39 -19.15 -4.20 -7.34
C MET A 39 -19.58 -5.43 -8.15
N VAL A 40 -18.86 -6.54 -8.00
CA VAL A 40 -19.17 -7.79 -8.72
C VAL A 40 -20.52 -8.34 -8.28
N SER A 41 -20.84 -8.27 -6.97
CA SER A 41 -22.16 -8.67 -6.45
C SER A 41 -23.30 -7.81 -7.01
N ALA A 42 -23.02 -6.55 -7.35
CA ALA A 42 -23.97 -5.63 -7.96
C ALA A 42 -24.02 -5.74 -9.51
N GLY A 43 -23.29 -6.69 -10.11
CA GLY A 43 -23.23 -6.87 -11.57
C GLY A 43 -22.40 -5.81 -12.30
N ALA A 44 -21.59 -5.05 -11.58
CA ALA A 44 -20.72 -4.00 -12.13
C ALA A 44 -19.30 -4.52 -12.40
N THR A 45 -18.64 -4.02 -13.45
CA THR A 45 -17.23 -4.34 -13.68
C THR A 45 -16.31 -3.37 -12.93
N PRO A 46 -15.40 -3.85 -12.05
CA PRO A 46 -14.54 -2.97 -11.27
C PRO A 46 -13.58 -2.14 -12.14
N PRO A 47 -13.27 -0.89 -11.74
CA PRO A 47 -12.29 -0.07 -12.42
C PRO A 47 -10.89 -0.73 -12.48
N PRO A 48 -10.18 -0.66 -13.62
CA PRO A 48 -8.85 -1.27 -13.77
C PRO A 48 -7.82 -0.80 -12.74
N VAL A 49 -7.96 0.43 -12.23
CA VAL A 49 -7.05 1.00 -11.22
C VAL A 49 -7.11 0.22 -9.90
N LEU A 50 -8.29 -0.22 -9.47
CA LEU A 50 -8.47 -1.01 -8.24
C LEU A 50 -7.89 -2.41 -8.41
N ILE A 51 -8.14 -3.04 -9.56
CA ILE A 51 -7.59 -4.37 -9.89
C ILE A 51 -6.06 -4.32 -9.95
N GLY A 52 -5.50 -3.31 -10.62
CA GLY A 52 -4.05 -3.11 -10.72
C GLY A 52 -3.41 -2.85 -9.36
N THR A 53 -4.05 -2.02 -8.52
CA THR A 53 -3.59 -1.76 -7.15
C THR A 53 -3.58 -3.05 -6.32
N LEU A 54 -4.69 -3.81 -6.34
CA LEU A 54 -4.78 -5.09 -5.61
C LEU A 54 -3.67 -6.06 -6.07
N SER A 55 -3.47 -6.20 -7.38
CA SER A 55 -2.43 -7.09 -7.93
C SER A 55 -1.03 -6.72 -7.46
N ILE A 56 -0.66 -5.43 -7.54
CA ILE A 56 0.68 -4.97 -7.14
C ILE A 56 0.89 -5.16 -5.64
N VAL A 57 -0.11 -4.80 -4.83
CA VAL A 57 -0.03 -4.90 -3.37
C VAL A 57 0.06 -6.36 -2.91
N CYS A 58 -0.65 -7.30 -3.55
CA CYS A 58 -0.52 -8.73 -3.27
C CYS A 58 0.90 -9.25 -3.53
N VAL A 59 1.51 -8.88 -4.65
CA VAL A 59 2.91 -9.25 -4.96
C VAL A 59 3.89 -8.62 -3.97
N ALA A 60 3.65 -7.36 -3.59
CA ALA A 60 4.48 -6.65 -2.62
C ALA A 60 4.42 -7.29 -1.22
N VAL A 61 3.26 -7.77 -0.76
CA VAL A 61 3.14 -8.52 0.50
C VAL A 61 3.96 -9.80 0.47
N LEU A 62 3.87 -10.59 -0.61
CA LEU A 62 4.69 -11.80 -0.78
C LEU A 62 6.18 -11.48 -0.77
N TYR A 63 6.58 -10.41 -1.46
CA TYR A 63 7.96 -9.92 -1.44
C TYR A 63 8.42 -9.55 -0.02
N CYS A 64 7.63 -8.81 0.76
CA CYS A 64 7.98 -8.47 2.14
C CYS A 64 8.10 -9.72 3.02
N ALA A 65 7.22 -10.71 2.87
CA ALA A 65 7.28 -11.97 3.61
C ALA A 65 8.57 -12.76 3.29
N ILE A 66 8.89 -12.92 2.00
CA ILE A 66 10.11 -13.61 1.55
C ILE A 66 11.35 -12.87 2.07
N THR A 67 11.39 -11.54 1.93
CA THR A 67 12.53 -10.72 2.36
C THR A 67 12.75 -10.80 3.87
N VAL A 68 11.68 -10.88 4.67
CA VAL A 68 11.78 -11.09 6.12
C VAL A 68 12.36 -12.46 6.45
N ILE A 69 11.93 -13.53 5.75
CA ILE A 69 12.48 -14.89 5.95
C ILE A 69 13.97 -14.92 5.62
N LEU A 70 14.35 -14.42 4.44
CA LEU A 70 15.75 -14.35 4.01
C LEU A 70 16.61 -13.48 4.95
N TYR A 71 16.01 -12.45 5.55
CA TYR A 71 16.67 -11.64 6.58
C TYR A 71 16.94 -12.47 7.84
N PHE A 72 15.99 -13.28 8.31
CA PHE A 72 16.22 -14.18 9.45
C PHE A 72 17.32 -15.22 9.15
N ASP A 73 17.37 -15.70 7.92
CA ASP A 73 18.37 -16.67 7.46
C ASP A 73 19.75 -16.04 7.18
N GLN A 74 19.91 -14.73 7.33
CA GLN A 74 21.18 -13.99 7.13
C GLN A 74 21.77 -14.08 5.70
N ILE A 75 21.01 -14.59 4.75
CA ILE A 75 21.41 -14.73 3.35
C ILE A 75 20.92 -13.59 2.46
N LEU A 76 20.25 -12.57 3.04
CA LEU A 76 19.60 -11.54 2.26
C LEU A 76 20.62 -10.68 1.48
N PRO A 77 20.56 -10.65 0.14
CA PRO A 77 21.38 -9.75 -0.66
C PRO A 77 20.82 -8.32 -0.57
N PHE A 78 21.35 -7.52 0.36
CA PHE A 78 20.87 -6.16 0.66
C PHE A 78 20.73 -5.22 -0.54
N ILE A 79 21.64 -5.30 -1.54
CA ILE A 79 21.55 -4.48 -2.77
C ILE A 79 20.37 -4.88 -3.65
N ILE A 80 20.11 -6.18 -3.79
CA ILE A 80 18.99 -6.67 -4.58
C ILE A 80 17.68 -6.29 -3.89
N SER A 81 17.62 -6.42 -2.56
CA SER A 81 16.47 -5.97 -1.76
C SER A 81 16.24 -4.46 -1.92
N ALA A 82 17.28 -3.62 -1.84
CA ALA A 82 17.14 -2.18 -2.04
C ALA A 82 16.65 -1.83 -3.46
N GLY A 83 17.10 -2.57 -4.48
CA GLY A 83 16.63 -2.41 -5.86
C GLY A 83 15.16 -2.78 -6.03
N LEU A 84 14.72 -3.88 -5.41
CA LEU A 84 13.31 -4.29 -5.42
C LEU A 84 12.43 -3.31 -4.64
N ASP A 85 12.89 -2.80 -3.50
CA ASP A 85 12.18 -1.75 -2.74
C ASP A 85 12.00 -0.48 -3.58
N ALA A 86 13.02 -0.07 -4.34
CA ALA A 86 12.92 1.06 -5.25
C ALA A 86 11.91 0.80 -6.38
N LEU A 87 11.83 -0.42 -6.90
CA LEU A 87 10.84 -0.81 -7.91
C LEU A 87 9.40 -0.73 -7.36
N PHE A 88 9.16 -1.26 -6.16
CA PHE A 88 7.86 -1.16 -5.49
C PHE A 88 7.51 0.28 -5.15
N LEU A 89 8.49 1.10 -4.73
CA LEU A 89 8.31 2.53 -4.51
C LEU A 89 7.83 3.24 -5.77
N ILE A 90 8.45 2.98 -6.93
CA ILE A 90 8.02 3.58 -8.20
C ILE A 90 6.58 3.17 -8.52
N ALA A 91 6.24 1.88 -8.37
CA ALA A 91 4.89 1.39 -8.60
C ALA A 91 3.86 2.06 -7.67
N LEU A 92 4.18 2.22 -6.38
CA LEU A 92 3.31 2.86 -5.40
C LEU A 92 3.17 4.38 -5.63
N VAL A 93 4.21 5.05 -6.11
CA VAL A 93 4.11 6.45 -6.54
C VAL A 93 3.12 6.58 -7.70
N VAL A 94 3.21 5.70 -8.70
CA VAL A 94 2.26 5.71 -9.83
C VAL A 94 0.83 5.47 -9.36
N ILE A 95 0.62 4.47 -8.49
CA ILE A 95 -0.69 4.22 -7.87
C ILE A 95 -1.18 5.46 -7.12
N SER A 96 -0.34 6.05 -6.27
CA SER A 96 -0.67 7.24 -5.48
C SER A 96 -1.08 8.43 -6.36
N VAL A 97 -0.41 8.64 -7.49
CA VAL A 97 -0.75 9.72 -8.44
C VAL A 97 -2.06 9.43 -9.17
N ILE A 98 -2.27 8.21 -9.67
CA ILE A 98 -3.49 7.86 -10.42
C ILE A 98 -4.72 7.87 -9.51
N VAL A 99 -4.62 7.26 -8.34
CA VAL A 99 -5.69 7.18 -7.34
C VAL A 99 -5.92 8.56 -6.70
N GLY A 100 -4.85 9.30 -6.42
CA GLY A 100 -4.87 10.57 -5.68
C GLY A 100 -5.34 11.78 -6.48
N LYS A 101 -5.10 11.82 -7.80
CA LYS A 101 -5.49 12.97 -8.65
C LYS A 101 -6.95 13.39 -8.46
N PRO A 102 -7.96 12.51 -8.61
CA PRO A 102 -9.35 12.94 -8.45
C PRO A 102 -9.75 13.06 -6.96
N LEU A 103 -9.10 12.33 -6.05
CA LEU A 103 -9.36 12.39 -4.60
C LEU A 103 -8.88 13.68 -3.94
N SER A 104 -7.80 14.27 -4.45
CA SER A 104 -7.23 15.50 -3.90
C SER A 104 -8.17 16.70 -4.02
N TYR A 105 -9.09 16.68 -4.99
CA TYR A 105 -10.08 17.73 -5.21
C TYR A 105 -11.45 17.43 -4.58
N LEU A 106 -11.63 16.24 -4.00
CA LEU A 106 -12.89 15.81 -3.41
C LEU A 106 -12.96 16.12 -1.91
N ASN A 107 -14.03 16.81 -1.52
CA ASN A 107 -14.36 17.05 -0.12
C ASN A 107 -15.45 16.09 0.35
N CYS A 108 -15.05 14.97 0.96
CA CYS A 108 -15.97 13.90 1.34
C CYS A 108 -17.03 14.31 2.37
N GLN A 109 -16.87 15.43 3.10
CA GLN A 109 -17.88 15.90 4.06
C GLN A 109 -19.11 16.46 3.37
N VAL A 110 -18.93 17.16 2.24
CA VAL A 110 -20.02 17.79 1.48
C VAL A 110 -20.90 16.74 0.78
N LEU A 111 -20.40 15.52 0.62
CA LEU A 111 -21.18 14.41 0.06
C LEU A 111 -22.26 13.93 1.05
N ASP A 112 -22.01 13.99 2.36
CA ASP A 112 -22.98 13.62 3.40
C ASP A 112 -24.19 14.55 3.42
N ASP A 113 -23.93 15.85 3.27
CA ASP A 113 -24.96 16.89 3.28
C ASP A 113 -25.91 16.76 2.07
N MET A 114 -25.45 16.07 1.01
CA MET A 114 -26.27 15.75 -0.18
C MET A 114 -26.91 14.36 -0.13
N SER A 115 -26.39 13.43 0.68
CA SER A 115 -26.89 12.07 0.81
C SER A 115 -27.47 11.84 2.22
N ASN A 116 -28.78 12.09 2.37
CA ASN A 116 -29.51 11.82 3.61
C ASN A 116 -29.29 10.38 4.11
N ALA A 117 -28.49 10.25 5.17
CA ALA A 117 -28.27 9.12 6.07
C ALA A 117 -28.95 7.78 5.74
N THR A 118 -28.19 6.76 5.33
CA THR A 118 -28.50 5.32 5.56
C THR A 118 -27.22 4.48 5.56
N SER A 119 -27.30 3.20 5.94
CA SER A 119 -26.16 2.28 6.12
C SER A 119 -25.21 2.18 4.92
N SER A 120 -23.91 2.02 5.21
CA SER A 120 -22.78 2.05 4.26
C SER A 120 -22.91 1.13 3.03
N ALA A 121 -23.56 -0.03 3.15
CA ALA A 121 -23.76 -0.95 2.02
C ALA A 121 -24.88 -0.53 1.06
N TYR A 122 -25.95 0.10 1.59
CA TYR A 122 -27.08 0.57 0.78
C TYR A 122 -26.71 1.87 0.03
N ASP A 123 -25.96 2.74 0.70
CA ASP A 123 -25.35 3.93 0.09
C ASP A 123 -24.39 3.56 -1.02
N PHE A 124 -23.59 2.50 -0.84
CA PHE A 124 -22.67 2.02 -1.87
C PHE A 124 -23.40 1.52 -3.11
N THR A 125 -24.41 0.65 -2.94
CA THR A 125 -25.13 0.02 -4.05
C THR A 125 -25.88 1.06 -4.89
N SER A 126 -26.54 2.02 -4.25
CA SER A 126 -27.24 3.12 -4.93
C SER A 126 -26.27 4.07 -5.65
N ALA A 127 -25.17 4.42 -4.99
CA ALA A 127 -24.10 5.23 -5.57
C ALA A 127 -23.42 4.55 -6.77
N LEU A 128 -23.18 3.25 -6.67
CA LEU A 128 -22.66 2.44 -7.76
C LEU A 128 -23.63 2.42 -8.94
N GLY A 129 -24.93 2.21 -8.70
CA GLY A 129 -25.97 2.24 -9.73
C GLY A 129 -25.98 3.53 -10.55
N ASN A 130 -25.83 4.68 -9.89
CA ASN A 130 -25.74 5.99 -10.55
C ASN A 130 -24.42 6.23 -11.30
N SER A 131 -23.38 5.44 -11.04
CA SER A 131 -22.05 5.56 -11.64
C SER A 131 -21.77 4.55 -12.76
N LEU A 132 -22.76 3.70 -13.09
CA LEU A 132 -22.64 2.73 -14.17
C LEU A 132 -22.85 3.38 -15.53
N ASN A 133 -21.90 3.16 -16.43
CA ASN A 133 -22.10 3.47 -17.84
C ASN A 133 -23.03 2.46 -18.52
N LYS A 134 -23.52 2.80 -19.72
CA LYS A 134 -24.37 1.92 -20.56
C LYS A 134 -23.83 0.50 -20.80
N ASN A 135 -22.52 0.31 -20.59
CA ASN A 135 -21.83 -0.96 -20.76
C ASN A 135 -21.55 -1.72 -19.43
N GLY A 136 -22.13 -1.28 -18.31
CA GLY A 136 -21.92 -1.89 -16.99
C GLY A 136 -20.55 -1.58 -16.34
N SER A 137 -19.76 -0.69 -16.96
CA SER A 137 -18.46 -0.28 -16.47
C SER A 137 -18.54 0.90 -15.52
N VAL A 138 -17.82 0.80 -14.41
CA VAL A 138 -17.72 1.84 -13.38
C VAL A 138 -16.59 2.80 -13.75
N ASP A 139 -16.92 4.07 -13.94
CA ASP A 139 -15.90 5.11 -14.07
C ASP A 139 -15.38 5.51 -12.69
N TYR A 140 -14.08 5.27 -12.46
CA TYR A 140 -13.43 5.51 -11.17
C TYR A 140 -13.66 6.93 -10.64
N SER A 141 -13.46 7.95 -11.48
CA SER A 141 -13.59 9.36 -11.07
C SER A 141 -15.01 9.77 -10.68
N GLN A 142 -16.03 9.16 -11.29
CA GLN A 142 -17.42 9.42 -10.97
C GLN A 142 -17.82 8.67 -9.68
N TRP A 143 -17.45 7.39 -9.60
CA TRP A 143 -17.80 6.51 -8.48
C TRP A 143 -17.24 6.96 -7.13
N ILE A 144 -15.99 7.42 -7.08
CA ILE A 144 -15.38 7.89 -5.81
C ILE A 144 -16.08 9.11 -5.21
N GLY A 145 -16.84 9.86 -6.02
CA GLY A 145 -17.58 11.05 -5.62
C GLY A 145 -19.05 10.79 -5.29
N THR A 146 -19.52 9.54 -5.37
CA THR A 146 -20.95 9.24 -5.28
C THR A 146 -21.42 8.86 -3.87
N SER A 147 -20.51 8.44 -2.99
CA SER A 147 -20.82 8.20 -1.57
C SER A 147 -19.68 8.66 -0.68
N LYS A 148 -20.02 9.24 0.48
CA LYS A 148 -19.06 9.60 1.53
C LYS A 148 -18.24 8.41 2.00
N SER A 149 -18.88 7.26 2.20
CA SER A 149 -18.22 6.04 2.65
C SER A 149 -17.12 5.61 1.68
N THR A 150 -17.44 5.57 0.38
CA THR A 150 -16.48 5.27 -0.69
C THR A 150 -15.35 6.30 -0.73
N CYS A 151 -15.68 7.59 -0.67
CA CYS A 151 -14.71 8.68 -0.70
C CYS A 151 -13.69 8.58 0.45
N LEU A 152 -14.16 8.34 1.68
CA LEU A 152 -13.28 8.21 2.86
C LEU A 152 -12.39 6.98 2.79
N GLN A 153 -12.95 5.82 2.43
CA GLN A 153 -12.19 4.59 2.27
C GLN A 153 -11.13 4.70 1.17
N MET A 154 -11.45 5.36 0.05
CA MET A 154 -10.48 5.62 -1.01
C MET A 154 -9.40 6.63 -0.59
N LYS A 155 -9.74 7.64 0.22
CA LYS A 155 -8.74 8.52 0.86
C LYS A 155 -7.82 7.75 1.80
N SER A 156 -8.33 6.75 2.53
CA SER A 156 -7.50 5.87 3.35
C SER A 156 -6.52 5.05 2.50
N ILE A 157 -6.97 4.46 1.39
CA ILE A 157 -6.08 3.74 0.45
C ILE A 157 -4.99 4.68 -0.09
N TRP A 158 -5.36 5.89 -0.50
CA TRP A 158 -4.40 6.88 -0.99
C TRP A 158 -3.38 7.29 0.09
N GLY A 159 -3.83 7.57 1.31
CA GLY A 159 -2.97 7.91 2.44
C GLY A 159 -2.02 6.78 2.83
N LEU A 160 -2.52 5.54 2.87
CA LEU A 160 -1.70 4.35 3.10
C LEU A 160 -0.68 4.14 1.98
N SER A 161 -1.03 4.43 0.73
CA SER A 161 -0.08 4.38 -0.39
C SER A 161 1.06 5.38 -0.23
N ILE A 162 0.79 6.60 0.25
CA ILE A 162 1.84 7.60 0.54
C ILE A 162 2.72 7.13 1.70
N ALA A 163 2.11 6.62 2.77
CA ALA A 163 2.85 6.07 3.91
C ALA A 163 3.78 4.92 3.46
N LEU A 164 3.29 4.02 2.59
CA LEU A 164 4.08 2.95 2.01
C LEU A 164 5.27 3.48 1.19
N CYS A 165 5.11 4.54 0.40
CA CYS A 165 6.24 5.16 -0.31
C CYS A 165 7.35 5.60 0.65
N ILE A 166 6.99 6.19 1.79
CA ILE A 166 7.95 6.60 2.82
C ILE A 166 8.63 5.37 3.45
N LEU A 167 7.86 4.33 3.76
CA LEU A 167 8.39 3.11 4.36
C LEU A 167 9.35 2.37 3.43
N PHE A 168 8.99 2.19 2.15
CA PHE A 168 9.88 1.58 1.17
C PHE A 168 11.15 2.41 0.93
N THR A 169 11.06 3.73 1.00
CA THR A 169 12.26 4.60 0.97
C THR A 169 13.17 4.30 2.17
N PHE A 170 12.59 4.26 3.37
CA PHE A 170 13.32 3.98 4.60
C PHE A 170 13.92 2.56 4.60
N SER A 171 13.19 1.58 4.06
CA SER A 171 13.62 0.19 3.88
C SER A 171 14.81 0.09 2.90
N ALA A 172 14.73 0.78 1.76
CA ALA A 172 15.83 0.84 0.80
C ALA A 172 17.09 1.51 1.40
N VAL A 173 16.93 2.63 2.11
CA VAL A 173 18.06 3.33 2.75
C VAL A 173 18.69 2.47 3.84
N SER A 174 17.88 1.81 4.68
CA SER A 174 18.40 0.92 5.73
C SER A 174 19.09 -0.31 5.15
N ALA A 175 18.59 -0.90 4.06
CA ALA A 175 19.26 -1.97 3.33
C ALA A 175 20.61 -1.52 2.75
N ILE A 176 20.70 -0.33 2.16
CA ILE A 176 21.97 0.25 1.67
C ILE A 176 22.95 0.48 2.82
N CYS A 177 22.49 0.99 3.95
CA CYS A 177 23.32 1.21 5.14
C CYS A 177 23.85 -0.11 5.73
N LEU A 178 23.02 -1.14 5.81
CA LEU A 178 23.43 -2.49 6.22
C LEU A 178 24.44 -3.09 5.24
N TRP A 179 24.25 -2.89 3.94
CA TRP A 179 25.22 -3.30 2.93
C TRP A 179 26.57 -2.60 3.08
N LYS A 180 26.59 -1.28 3.32
CA LYS A 180 27.83 -0.54 3.58
C LYS A 180 28.53 -1.04 4.84
N ARG A 181 27.79 -1.29 5.92
CA ARG A 181 28.36 -1.81 7.18
C ARG A 181 28.92 -3.21 7.06
N THR A 182 28.24 -4.10 6.33
CA THR A 182 28.73 -5.46 6.08
C THR A 182 29.96 -5.49 5.15
N LYS A 183 30.13 -4.47 4.31
CA LYS A 183 31.33 -4.29 3.46
C LYS A 183 32.49 -3.57 4.14
N GLN A 184 32.28 -2.84 5.23
CA GLN A 184 33.35 -2.29 6.04
C GLN A 184 33.79 -3.36 7.06
N PRO A 185 34.87 -4.14 6.80
CA PRO A 185 35.49 -4.91 7.88
C PRO A 185 35.92 -3.92 8.96
N ALA A 186 35.78 -4.31 10.23
CA ALA A 186 36.15 -3.54 11.42
C ALA A 186 37.45 -2.74 11.23
N ALA A 187 37.35 -1.49 10.79
CA ALA A 187 38.46 -0.56 10.66
C ALA A 187 38.70 0.18 11.99
N ASP A 188 38.40 -0.47 13.11
CA ASP A 188 38.52 0.08 14.46
C ASP A 188 38.85 -1.03 15.48
N LYS A 189 39.77 -1.92 15.10
CA LYS A 189 40.52 -2.79 16.04
C LYS A 189 42.03 -2.64 15.87
N ILE A 190 42.46 -1.51 15.32
CA ILE A 190 43.85 -1.06 15.32
C ILE A 190 43.78 0.39 15.76
N ASP A 191 43.57 0.60 17.05
CA ASP A 191 44.15 1.66 17.87
C ASP A 191 43.49 1.64 19.27
N ALA A 192 44.34 1.45 20.29
CA ALA A 192 44.10 1.35 21.75
C ALA A 192 43.79 -0.03 22.33
#